data_AF-A0A7V1ILX8-F1
#
_entry.id   AF-A0A7V1ILX8-F1
#
_cell.length_a   1.000
_cell.length_b   1.000
_cell.length_c   1.000
_cell.angle_alpha   90.00
_cell.angle_beta   90.00
_cell.angle_gamma   90.00
#
_symmetry.space_group_name_H-M   'P 1'
#
loop_
_entity.id
_entity.type
_entity.pdbx_description
1 polymer ?
#
loop_
_entity_poly.entity_id
_entity_poly.type
_entity_poly.pdbx_seq_one_letter_code
_entity_poly.pdbx_strand_id
1 'polypeptide(L)' 'ILRRPPRILSFGYGPHSCLGINVARLEAKVCLEELLRRIPDYEVDLDGAERLQTEFVQGYWKLPITWRT' A
#
# COMPACT_ATOMS: atom_id res chain seq x y z
N ILE A 1 -0.50 -13.03 -9.37
CA ILE A 1 -1.65 -12.25 -8.84
C ILE A 1 -2.93 -12.81 -9.46
N LEU A 2 -3.75 -13.52 -8.67
CA LEU A 2 -4.95 -14.24 -9.18
C LEU A 2 -6.24 -13.39 -9.16
N ARG A 3 -6.20 -12.19 -8.57
CA ARG A 3 -7.37 -11.32 -8.43
C ARG A 3 -7.51 -10.42 -9.66
N ARG A 4 -8.60 -10.58 -10.44
CA ARG A 4 -8.97 -9.70 -11.57
C ARG A 4 -10.38 -9.13 -11.36
N PRO A 5 -10.55 -8.20 -10.41
CA PRO A 5 -11.87 -7.66 -10.13
C PRO A 5 -12.36 -6.84 -11.34
N PRO A 6 -13.63 -6.99 -11.76
CA PRO A 6 -14.15 -6.30 -12.93
C PRO A 6 -14.25 -4.78 -12.74
N ARG A 7 -14.20 -4.29 -11.48
CA ARG A 7 -14.19 -2.87 -11.15
C ARG A 7 -13.46 -2.62 -9.82
N ILE A 8 -12.57 -1.62 -9.80
CA ILE A 8 -11.90 -1.10 -8.59
C ILE A 8 -12.19 0.40 -8.52
N LEU A 9 -12.61 0.89 -7.35
CA LEU A 9 -13.00 2.30 -7.14
C LEU A 9 -12.03 3.08 -6.25
N SER A 10 -10.87 2.52 -5.90
CA SER A 10 -9.86 3.17 -5.05
C SER A 10 -9.34 4.51 -5.60
N PHE A 11 -9.46 4.74 -6.90
CA PHE A 11 -9.09 6.00 -7.57
C PHE A 11 -10.30 6.78 -8.12
N GLY A 12 -11.52 6.44 -7.68
CA GLY A 12 -12.75 7.05 -8.19
C GLY A 12 -13.05 6.70 -9.66
N TYR A 13 -14.05 7.38 -10.23
CA TYR A 13 -14.50 7.23 -11.61
C TYR A 13 -15.16 8.53 -12.10
N GLY A 14 -15.17 8.77 -13.41
CA GLY A 14 -15.79 9.94 -14.03
C GLY A 14 -14.92 11.20 -13.97
N PRO A 15 -15.51 12.41 -14.06
CA PRO A 15 -14.76 13.68 -14.13
C PRO A 15 -13.80 13.95 -12.96
N HIS A 16 -14.06 13.32 -11.81
CA HIS A 16 -13.24 13.43 -10.60
C HIS A 16 -12.42 12.15 -10.34
N SER A 17 -12.12 11.35 -11.38
CA SER A 17 -11.15 10.26 -11.25
C SER A 17 -9.80 10.82 -10.81
N CYS A 18 -9.08 10.07 -9.97
CA CYS A 18 -7.79 10.48 -9.43
C CYS A 18 -6.80 10.79 -10.56
N LEU A 19 -6.46 12.08 -10.69
CA LEU A 19 -5.45 12.56 -11.65
C LEU A 19 -4.09 11.89 -11.41
N GLY A 20 -3.78 11.53 -10.16
CA GLY A 20 -2.53 10.90 -9.74
C GLY A 20 -2.45 9.38 -9.92
N ILE A 21 -3.45 8.71 -10.52
CA ILE A 21 -3.52 7.24 -10.58
C ILE A 21 -2.24 6.59 -11.16
N ASN A 22 -1.64 7.20 -12.19
CA ASN A 22 -0.46 6.63 -12.83
C ASN A 22 0.79 6.82 -11.95
N VAL A 23 0.91 7.98 -11.30
CA VAL A 23 2.02 8.27 -10.38
C VAL A 23 1.94 7.37 -9.16
N ALA A 24 0.79 7.28 -8.50
CA ALA A 24 0.58 6.43 -7.33
C ALA A 24 0.88 4.94 -7.63
N ARG A 25 0.53 4.46 -8.83
CA ARG A 25 0.88 3.09 -9.26
C ARG A 25 2.37 2.91 -9.47
N LEU A 26 3.05 3.88 -10.07
CA LEU A 26 4.50 3.83 -10.26
C LEU A 26 5.22 3.85 -8.91
N GLU A 27 4.86 4.76 -8.03
CA GLU A 27 5.44 4.87 -6.68
C GLU A 27 5.22 3.60 -5.88
N ALA A 28 4.00 3.06 -5.85
CA ALA A 28 3.71 1.80 -5.15
C ALA A 28 4.52 0.63 -5.73
N LYS A 29 4.63 0.55 -7.06
CA LYS A 29 5.43 -0.48 -7.72
C LYS A 29 6.90 -0.39 -7.31
N VAL A 30 7.52 0.78 -7.50
CA VAL A 30 8.96 0.97 -7.20
C VAL A 30 9.23 0.78 -5.71
N CYS A 31 8.38 1.33 -4.83
CA CYS A 31 8.53 1.18 -3.38
C CYS A 31 8.50 -0.30 -2.97
N LEU A 32 7.52 -1.08 -3.45
CA LEU A 32 7.42 -2.50 -3.13
C LEU A 32 8.56 -3.32 -3.75
N GLU A 33 8.92 -3.08 -5.01
CA GLU A 33 10.02 -3.78 -5.68
C GLU A 33 11.34 -3.55 -4.94
N GLU A 34 11.67 -2.31 -4.60
CA GLU A 34 12.93 -1.96 -3.95
C GLU A 34 12.97 -2.40 -2.49
N LEU A 35 11.85 -2.28 -1.77
CA LEU A 35 11.73 -2.76 -0.39
C LEU A 35 11.97 -4.27 -0.33
N LEU A 36 11.26 -5.04 -1.14
CA LEU A 36 11.36 -6.50 -1.15
C LEU A 36 12.70 -7.00 -1.71
N ARG A 37 13.34 -6.24 -2.61
CA ARG A 37 14.68 -6.54 -3.10
C ARG A 37 15.76 -6.39 -2.02
N ARG A 38 15.63 -5.38 -1.15
CA ARG A 38 16.60 -5.09 -0.08
C ARG A 38 16.30 -5.84 1.21
N ILE A 39 15.03 -6.07 1.51
CA ILE A 39 14.53 -6.66 2.74
C ILE A 39 13.59 -7.82 2.37
N PRO A 40 14.14 -8.94 1.84
CA PRO A 40 13.32 -10.08 1.43
C PRO A 40 12.74 -10.86 2.62
N ASP A 41 13.47 -10.89 3.74
CA ASP A 41 13.12 -11.63 4.95
C ASP A 41 12.76 -10.65 6.06
N TYR A 42 11.45 -10.35 6.19
CA TYR A 42 10.90 -9.48 7.21
C TYR A 42 9.72 -10.12 7.93
N GLU A 43 9.53 -9.72 9.18
CA GLU A 43 8.35 -10.05 9.99
C GLU A 43 7.62 -8.75 10.37
N VAL A 44 6.29 -8.80 10.27
CA VAL A 44 5.42 -7.66 10.63
C VAL A 44 4.94 -7.85 12.06
N ASP A 45 5.18 -6.85 12.91
CA ASP A 45 4.62 -6.80 14.26
C ASP A 45 3.21 -6.20 14.20
N LEU A 46 2.21 -7.09 14.19
CA LEU A 46 0.80 -6.68 14.17
C LEU A 46 0.28 -6.25 15.54
N ASP A 47 0.91 -6.70 16.64
CA ASP A 47 0.52 -6.30 17.99
C ASP A 47 0.94 -4.86 18.28
N GLY A 48 2.07 -4.42 17.72
CA GLY A 48 2.57 -3.05 17.74
C GLY A 48 2.02 -2.13 16.64
N ALA A 49 1.13 -2.63 15.77
CA ALA A 49 0.58 -1.87 14.66
C ALA A 49 -0.56 -0.93 15.11
N GLU A 50 -0.57 0.29 14.58
CA GLU A 50 -1.60 1.29 14.85
C GLU A 50 -2.33 1.63 13.56
N ARG A 51 -3.64 1.33 13.51
CA ARG A 51 -4.49 1.65 12.36
C ARG A 51 -4.75 3.15 12.31
N LEU A 52 -4.67 3.72 11.10
CA LEU A 52 -5.05 5.10 10.85
C LEU A 52 -6.55 5.26 11.16
N GLN A 53 -6.89 6.14 12.11
CA GLN A 53 -8.27 6.45 12.48
C GLN A 53 -8.76 7.68 11.70
N THR A 54 -9.23 7.46 10.47
CA THR A 54 -9.87 8.51 9.65
C THR A 54 -11.05 7.93 8.87
N GLU A 55 -11.99 8.80 8.50
CA GLU A 55 -13.20 8.45 7.75
C GLU A 55 -12.91 8.22 6.27
N PHE A 56 -11.87 8.86 5.72
CA PHE A 56 -11.64 8.92 4.28
C PHE A 56 -10.48 8.05 3.78
N VAL A 57 -9.51 7.74 4.63
CA VAL A 57 -8.29 7.01 4.25
C VAL A 57 -8.14 5.76 5.11
N GLN A 58 -7.83 4.64 4.46
CA GLN A 58 -7.58 3.37 5.12
C GLN A 58 -6.08 3.07 5.08
N GLY A 59 -5.48 2.79 6.23
CA GLY A 59 -4.05 2.53 6.32
C GLY A 59 -3.58 2.30 7.75
N TYR A 60 -2.27 2.23 7.92
CA TYR A 60 -1.62 2.17 9.22
C TYR A 60 -0.93 3.50 9.47
N TRP A 61 -1.11 4.06 10.67
CA TRP A 61 -0.28 5.14 11.17
C TRP A 61 1.12 4.62 11.51
N LYS A 62 1.18 3.41 12.06
CA LYS A 62 2.41 2.71 12.43
C LYS A 62 2.28 1.23 12.06
N LEU A 63 3.27 0.70 11.37
CA LEU A 63 3.38 -0.73 11.03
C LEU A 63 4.83 -1.18 11.23
N PRO A 64 5.21 -1.54 12.47
CA PRO A 64 6.58 -1.94 12.76
C PRO A 64 6.94 -3.25 12.04
N ILE A 65 8.17 -3.33 11.56
CA ILE A 65 8.74 -4.55 10.97
C ILE A 65 10.09 -4.83 11.59
N THR A 66 10.46 -6.10 11.66
CA THR A 66 11.83 -6.54 11.92
C THR A 66 12.34 -7.28 10.68
N TRP A 67 13.64 -7.22 10.42
CA TRP A 67 14.26 -7.93 9.32
C TRP A 67 15.66 -8.36 9.68
N ARG A 68 16.18 -9.36 8.96
CA ARG A 68 17.57 -9.80 9.11
C ARG A 68 18.44 -9.02 8.14
N THR A 69 19.57 -8.51 8.63
CA THR A 69 20.59 -7.81 7.84
C THR A 69 21.48 -8.81 7.11
#